data_AF-A0A8J6XRA8-F1
#
_entry.id   AF-A0A8J6XRA8-F1
#
_cell.length_a   1.000
_cell.length_b   1.000
_cell.length_c   1.000
_cell.angle_alpha   90.00
_cell.angle_beta   90.00
_cell.angle_gamma   90.00
#
_symmetry.space_group_name_H-M   'P 1'
#
loop_
_entity.id
_entity.type
_entity.pdbx_description
1 polymer ?
#
loop_
_entity_poly.entity_id
_entity_poly.type
_entity_poly.pdbx_seq_one_letter_code
_entity_poly.pdbx_strand_id
1 'polypeptide(L)'
;MLDQLEYSLNQSQWLCGATYSLADVVWTAVLNRWEELKFAHLWEGGKRRALATYFEHLKARPSFQEIQKDTMPIAMTLAGLRRIFLGF
;
A
#
# COMPACT_ATOMS: atom_id res chain seq x y z
N MET A 1 -10.38 1.14 12.17
CA MET A 1 -9.95 1.83 10.94
C MET A 1 -10.05 0.93 9.71
N LEU A 2 -9.37 -0.23 9.65
CA LEU A 2 -9.49 -1.14 8.49
C LEU A 2 -10.91 -1.69 8.28
N ASP A 3 -11.68 -1.92 9.34
CA ASP A 3 -13.08 -2.35 9.22
C ASP A 3 -13.99 -1.26 8.65
N GLN A 4 -13.69 0.01 8.94
CA GLN A 4 -14.40 1.14 8.34
C GLN A 4 -14.04 1.28 6.86
N LEU A 5 -12.76 1.07 6.52
CA LEU A 5 -12.29 1.06 5.15
C LEU A 5 -12.97 -0.05 4.34
N GLU A 6 -13.02 -1.27 4.90
CA GLU A 6 -13.75 -2.40 4.31
C GLU A 6 -15.23 -2.08 4.12
N TYR A 7 -15.89 -1.49 5.12
CA TYR A 7 -17.29 -1.10 5.02
C TYR A 7 -17.53 -0.08 3.90
N SER A 8 -16.72 0.97 3.80
CA SER A 8 -16.83 1.97 2.73
C SER A 8 -16.59 1.35 1.35
N LEU A 9 -15.59 0.49 1.21
CA LEU A 9 -15.26 -0.18 -0.06
C LEU A 9 -16.28 -1.24 -0.48
N ASN A 10 -17.14 -1.70 0.43
CA ASN A 10 -18.30 -2.53 0.07
C ASN A 10 -19.44 -1.70 -0.55
N GLN A 11 -19.46 -0.38 -0.35
CA GLN A 11 -20.51 0.50 -0.88
C GLN A 11 -20.13 1.17 -2.20
N SER A 12 -18.84 1.38 -2.43
CA SER A 12 -18.33 2.05 -3.62
C SER A 12 -16.97 1.53 -4.06
N GLN A 13 -16.69 1.67 -5.36
CA GLN A 13 -15.43 1.23 -5.94
C GLN A 13 -14.21 2.00 -5.40
N TRP A 14 -14.35 3.30 -5.17
CA TRP A 14 -13.34 4.16 -4.58
C TRP A 14 -13.82 4.72 -3.25
N LEU A 15 -12.90 5.24 -2.44
CA LEU A 15 -13.22 5.67 -1.07
C LEU A 15 -14.22 6.84 -1.00
N CYS A 16 -14.26 7.67 -2.03
CA CYS A 16 -15.18 8.81 -2.13
C CYS A 16 -16.29 8.59 -3.18
N GLY A 17 -16.57 7.35 -3.58
CA GLY A 17 -17.65 7.02 -4.50
C GLY A 17 -17.19 6.38 -5.81
N ALA A 18 -17.70 6.86 -6.94
CA ALA A 18 -17.49 6.25 -8.25
C ALA A 18 -16.16 6.66 -8.93
N THR A 19 -15.50 7.71 -8.43
CA THR A 19 -14.28 8.26 -9.04
C THR A 19 -13.09 8.21 -8.09
N TYR A 20 -11.91 7.97 -8.68
CA TYR A 20 -10.65 8.00 -7.97
C TYR A 20 -10.38 9.41 -7.42
N SER A 21 -9.98 9.49 -6.16
CA SER A 21 -9.87 10.74 -5.41
C SER A 21 -8.53 10.86 -4.67
N LEU A 22 -8.34 12.00 -4.00
CA LEU A 22 -7.18 12.21 -3.13
C LEU A 22 -7.10 11.18 -2.00
N ALA A 23 -8.25 10.72 -1.48
CA ALA A 23 -8.27 9.68 -0.45
C ALA A 23 -7.59 8.40 -0.93
N ASP A 24 -7.83 8.02 -2.19
CA ASP A 24 -7.24 6.81 -2.78
C ASP A 24 -5.73 6.95 -2.99
N VAL A 25 -5.25 8.16 -3.34
CA VAL A 25 -3.80 8.45 -3.43
C VAL A 25 -3.13 8.23 -2.08
N VAL A 26 -3.71 8.76 -1.00
CA VAL A 26 -3.15 8.61 0.35
C VAL A 26 -3.11 7.14 0.76
N TRP A 27 -4.21 6.42 0.55
CA TRP A 27 -4.30 5.01 0.89
C TRP A 27 -3.40 4.12 0.04
N THR A 28 -3.10 4.51 -1.20
CA THR A 28 -2.11 3.82 -2.04
C THR A 28 -0.75 3.75 -1.35
N ALA A 29 -0.25 4.88 -0.84
CA ALA A 29 1.05 4.94 -0.17
C ALA A 29 1.06 4.11 1.13
N VAL A 30 -0.02 4.20 1.93
CA VAL A 30 -0.15 3.46 3.19
C VAL A 30 -0.18 1.95 2.96
N LEU A 31 -1.02 1.49 2.03
CA LEU A 31 -1.17 0.06 1.75
C LEU A 31 0.09 -0.53 1.11
N ASN A 32 0.72 0.19 0.18
CA ASN A 32 2.01 -0.22 -0.37
C ASN A 32 3.05 -0.41 0.74
N ARG A 33 3.16 0.56 1.65
CA ARG A 33 4.11 0.46 2.76
C ARG A 33 3.79 -0.71 3.69
N TRP A 34 2.53 -0.98 3.96
CA TRP A 34 2.12 -2.10 4.80
C TRP A 34 2.38 -3.45 4.13
N GLU A 35 2.23 -3.54 2.81
CA GLU A 35 2.63 -4.72 2.03
C GLU A 35 4.14 -4.96 2.09
N GLU A 36 4.96 -3.92 1.91
CA GLU A 36 6.41 -3.99 2.07
C GLU A 36 6.82 -4.51 3.46
N LEU A 37 6.09 -4.06 4.49
CA LEU A 37 6.27 -4.47 5.90
C LEU A 37 5.63 -5.83 6.24
N LYS A 38 5.09 -6.56 5.26
CA LYS A 38 4.47 -7.89 5.41
C LYS A 38 3.22 -7.92 6.30
N PHE A 39 2.48 -6.81 6.31
CA PHE A 39 1.19 -6.70 7.01
C PHE A 39 -0.03 -7.06 6.15
N ALA A 40 0.18 -7.67 4.98
CA ALA A 40 -0.93 -8.06 4.08
C ALA A 40 -1.93 -9.05 4.71
N HIS A 41 -1.49 -9.84 5.70
CA HIS A 41 -2.35 -10.71 6.53
C HIS A 41 -3.48 -9.98 7.26
N LEU A 42 -3.44 -8.65 7.32
CA LEU A 42 -4.51 -7.81 7.87
C LEU A 42 -5.71 -7.73 6.91
N TRP A 43 -5.56 -7.91 5.60
CA TRP A 43 -6.69 -7.87 4.66
C TRP A 43 -6.85 -9.15 3.81
N GLU A 44 -5.80 -9.95 3.69
CA GLU A 44 -5.81 -11.26 3.03
C GLU A 44 -6.54 -12.35 3.84
N GLY A 45 -6.64 -13.55 3.26
CA GLY A 45 -7.25 -14.71 3.92
C GLY A 45 -8.76 -14.60 4.11
N GLY A 46 -9.42 -13.75 3.31
CA GLY A 46 -10.87 -13.54 3.36
C GLY A 46 -11.36 -12.61 4.47
N LYS A 47 -10.46 -11.98 5.25
CA LYS A 47 -10.85 -11.08 6.35
C LYS A 47 -11.48 -9.78 5.88
N ARG A 48 -10.93 -9.17 4.83
CA ARG A 48 -11.36 -7.86 4.29
C ARG A 48 -11.26 -7.89 2.77
N ARG A 49 -12.26 -8.51 2.15
CA ARG A 49 -12.23 -8.84 0.72
C ARG A 49 -12.33 -7.58 -0.13
N ALA A 50 -13.17 -6.61 0.25
CA ALA A 50 -13.31 -5.37 -0.51
C ALA A 50 -12.00 -4.57 -0.50
N LEU A 51 -11.31 -4.53 0.65
CA LEU A 51 -9.98 -3.92 0.78
C LEU A 51 -8.93 -4.65 -0.06
N ALA A 52 -8.91 -5.98 -0.05
CA ALA A 52 -7.98 -6.75 -0.87
C ALA A 52 -8.21 -6.46 -2.37
N THR A 53 -9.45 -6.50 -2.84
CA THR A 53 -9.81 -6.18 -4.23
C THR A 53 -9.47 -4.74 -4.59
N TYR A 54 -9.76 -3.79 -3.70
CA TYR A 54 -9.40 -2.39 -3.86
C TYR A 54 -7.90 -2.19 -4.03
N PHE A 55 -7.08 -2.86 -3.21
CA PHE A 55 -5.64 -2.72 -3.30
C PHE A 55 -5.08 -3.31 -4.60
N GLU A 56 -5.63 -4.42 -5.09
CA GLU A 56 -5.29 -4.95 -6.41
C GLU A 56 -5.67 -3.98 -7.54
N HIS A 57 -6.81 -3.28 -7.43
CA HIS A 57 -7.16 -2.20 -8.36
C HIS A 57 -6.17 -1.03 -8.32
N LEU A 58 -5.64 -0.68 -7.15
CA LEU A 58 -4.58 0.34 -7.03
C LEU A 58 -3.29 -0.11 -7.72
N LYS A 59 -2.87 -1.35 -7.51
CA LYS A 59 -1.66 -1.93 -8.13
C LYS A 59 -1.73 -2.00 -9.66
N ALA A 60 -2.91 -2.22 -10.21
CA ALA A 60 -3.13 -2.26 -11.65
C ALA A 60 -2.95 -0.90 -12.35
N ARG A 61 -2.86 0.21 -11.60
CA ARG A 61 -2.73 1.54 -12.18
C ARG A 61 -1.31 1.79 -12.69
N PRO A 62 -1.12 2.43 -13.86
CA PRO A 62 0.20 2.76 -14.39
C PRO A 62 1.05 3.57 -13.40
N SER A 63 0.43 4.50 -12.65
CA SER A 63 1.13 5.30 -11.63
C SER A 63 1.68 4.46 -10.47
N PHE A 64 1.08 3.31 -10.18
CA PHE A 64 1.56 2.41 -9.13
C PHE A 64 2.78 1.62 -9.59
N GLN A 65 2.87 1.29 -10.87
CA GLN A 65 4.02 0.57 -11.42
C GLN A 65 5.32 1.36 -11.31
N GLU A 66 5.25 2.69 -11.32
CA GLU A 66 6.42 3.55 -11.09
C GLU A 66 6.96 3.44 -9.66
N ILE A 67 6.10 3.19 -8.66
CA ILE A 67 6.52 2.98 -7.26
C ILE A 67 7.36 1.71 -7.14
N GLN A 68 6.95 0.62 -7.82
CA GLN A 68 7.69 -0.65 -7.76
C GLN A 68 9.08 -0.56 -8.41
N LYS A 69 9.29 0.37 -9.33
CA LYS A 69 10.60 0.63 -9.95
C LYS A 69 11.53 1.41 -9.03
N ASP A 70 10.99 2.15 -8.07
CA ASP A 70 11.74 2.89 -7.05
C ASP A 70 12.20 1.97 -5.92
N THR A 71 12.92 0.90 -6.29
CA THR A 71 13.64 0.07 -5.32
C THR A 71 14.79 0.88 -4.77
N MET A 72 14.89 1.03 -3.44
CA MET A 72 16.04 1.69 -2.82
C MET A 72 17.34 1.11 -3.37
N PRO A 73 18.24 1.94 -3.92
CA PRO A 73 19.51 1.44 -4.45
C PRO A 73 20.24 0.66 -3.36
N ILE A 74 20.82 -0.49 -3.72
CA ILE A 74 21.58 -1.35 -2.78
C ILE A 74 22.60 -0.55 -1.96
N ALA A 75 23.18 0.49 -2.58
CA ALA A 75 24.08 1.44 -1.93
C ALA A 75 23.44 2.20 -0.75
N MET A 76 22.19 2.65 -0.88
CA MET A 76 21.45 3.33 0.20
C MET A 76 21.07 2.35 1.32
N THR A 77 20.71 1.11 0.97
CA THR A 77 20.39 0.06 1.95
C THR A 77 21.62 -0.32 2.78
N LEU A 78 22.77 -0.49 2.13
CA LEU A 78 24.05 -0.75 2.78
C LEU A 78 24.53 0.45 3.61
N ALA A 79 24.36 1.67 3.13
CA ALA A 79 24.71 2.87 3.88
C ALA A 79 23.86 3.02 5.16
N GLY A 80 22.56 2.74 5.07
CA GLY A 80 21.66 2.71 6.24
C GLY A 80 22.05 1.63 7.26
N LEU A 81 22.31 0.40 6.79
CA LEU A 81 22.79 -0.69 7.65
C LEU A 81 24.13 -0.37 8.30
N ARG A 82 25.07 0.21 7.53
CA ARG A 82 26.38 0.63 8.04
C ARG A 82 26.24 1.71 9.11
N ARG A 83 25.35 2.68 8.92
CA ARG A 83 25.08 3.71 9.93
C ARG A 83 24.46 3.14 11.21
N ILE A 84 23.62 2.12 11.09
CA ILE A 84 22.95 1.48 12.24
C ILE A 84 23.89 0.55 13.01
N PHE A 85 24.72 -0.24 12.31
CA PHE A 85 25.53 -1.30 12.91
C PHE A 85 27.01 -0.93 13.12
N LEU A 86 27.54 0.03 12.37
CA LEU A 86 28.96 0.41 12.41
C LEU A 86 29.21 1.84 12.90
N GLY A 87 28.17 2.68 13.07
CA GLY A 87 28.24 3.94 13.83
C GLY A 87 29.06 5.09 13.21
N PHE A 88 29.57 4.93 11.98
CA PHE A 88 30.29 5.98 11.24
C PHE A 88 29.75 6.09 9.81
#